data_AF-A0A535XU84-F1
#
_entry.id   AF-A0A535XU84-F1
#
_cell.length_a   1.000
_cell.length_b   1.000
_cell.length_c   1.000
_cell.angle_alpha   90.00
_cell.angle_beta   90.00
_cell.angle_gamma   90.00
#
_symmetry.space_group_name_H-M   'P 1'
#
loop_
_entity.id
_entity.type
_entity.pdbx_description
1 polymer ?
#
loop_
_entity_poly.entity_id
_entity_poly.type
_entity_poly.pdbx_seq_one_letter_code
_entity_poly.pdbx_strand_id
1 'polypeptide(L)'
;MAADLTQATGPRFAHASEAELARILDFYKVAWRYEPDVYPISWNASGAVVECFAPDFYLPEIDLYLELTTLKQSLVRKKNRKLRWMRLLYPEIRVKLLYARDFRALMLKYGRLDFLHEVLGANGQPPSPRSVTSPRPSEPAA
;
A
#
# COMPACT_ATOMS: atom_id res chain seq x y z
N MET A 1 -12.88 -30.90 -17.66
CA MET A 1 -13.73 -30.59 -16.49
C MET A 1 -12.80 -30.01 -15.42
N ALA A 2 -12.44 -28.74 -15.52
CA ALA A 2 -13.18 -27.58 -15.01
C ALA A 2 -13.13 -27.50 -13.48
N ALA A 3 -12.18 -26.72 -12.96
CA ALA A 3 -12.46 -25.63 -12.02
C ALA A 3 -11.18 -24.83 -11.76
N ASP A 4 -11.13 -23.66 -12.38
CA ASP A 4 -10.78 -22.42 -11.70
C ASP A 4 -9.40 -22.36 -11.01
N LEU A 5 -8.36 -22.09 -11.81
CA LEU A 5 -7.32 -21.18 -11.36
C LEU A 5 -8.00 -19.83 -11.20
N THR A 6 -8.69 -19.63 -10.07
CA THR A 6 -9.30 -18.37 -9.68
C THR A 6 -8.26 -17.30 -9.99
N GLN A 7 -8.57 -16.43 -10.95
CA GLN A 7 -7.78 -15.22 -11.14
C GLN A 7 -7.79 -14.54 -9.77
N ALA A 8 -6.72 -14.70 -9.01
CA ALA A 8 -6.50 -13.95 -7.80
C ALA A 8 -6.23 -12.52 -8.26
N THR A 9 -7.30 -11.79 -8.56
CA THR A 9 -7.29 -10.35 -8.70
C THR A 9 -6.98 -9.83 -7.31
N GLY A 10 -5.67 -9.72 -7.03
CA GLY A 10 -5.16 -9.08 -5.82
C GLY A 10 -5.79 -7.69 -5.64
N PRO A 11 -5.74 -7.14 -4.41
CA PRO A 11 -6.42 -5.88 -4.10
C PRO A 11 -5.98 -4.77 -5.05
N ARG A 12 -6.96 -3.95 -5.46
CA ARG A 12 -6.69 -2.77 -6.28
C ARG A 12 -6.15 -1.65 -5.39
N PHE A 13 -4.83 -1.56 -5.34
CA PHE A 13 -4.12 -0.53 -4.58
C PHE A 13 -4.45 0.89 -5.05
N ALA A 14 -4.56 1.82 -4.10
CA ALA A 14 -4.78 3.23 -4.37
C ALA A 14 -3.52 3.93 -4.92
N HIS A 15 -2.33 3.44 -4.55
CA HIS A 15 -1.05 3.99 -4.99
C HIS A 15 -0.03 2.91 -5.37
N ALA A 16 0.86 3.22 -6.34
CA ALA A 16 1.88 2.29 -6.81
C ALA A 16 2.83 1.80 -5.69
N SER A 17 3.11 2.65 -4.70
CA SER A 17 3.94 2.30 -3.54
C SER A 17 3.30 1.24 -2.64
N GLU A 18 1.97 1.20 -2.53
CA GLU A 18 1.26 0.17 -1.77
C GLU A 18 1.37 -1.17 -2.48
N ALA A 19 1.13 -1.19 -3.80
CA ALA A 19 1.30 -2.38 -4.63
C ALA A 19 2.73 -2.94 -4.53
N GLU A 20 3.73 -2.07 -4.45
CA GLU A 20 5.10 -2.50 -4.28
C GLU A 20 5.40 -3.01 -2.87
N LEU A 21 4.88 -2.37 -1.83
CA LEU A 21 5.03 -2.87 -0.47
C LEU A 21 4.43 -4.28 -0.35
N ALA A 22 3.24 -4.49 -0.92
CA ALA A 22 2.60 -5.81 -0.99
C ALA A 22 3.51 -6.86 -1.63
N ARG A 23 4.11 -6.56 -2.79
CA ARG A 23 5.07 -7.49 -3.45
C ARG A 23 6.27 -7.82 -2.58
N ILE A 24 6.79 -6.86 -1.83
CA ILE A 24 7.92 -7.09 -0.91
C ILE A 24 7.48 -7.98 0.26
N LEU A 25 6.30 -7.72 0.84
CA LEU A 25 5.76 -8.56 1.91
C LEU A 25 5.53 -10.00 1.41
N ASP A 26 4.98 -10.17 0.20
CA ASP A 26 4.81 -11.47 -0.46
C ASP A 26 6.14 -12.19 -0.69
N PHE A 27 7.15 -11.48 -1.19
CA PHE A 27 8.49 -12.04 -1.40
C PHE A 27 9.10 -12.59 -0.10
N TYR A 28 8.85 -11.90 1.01
CA TYR A 28 9.25 -12.35 2.35
C TYR A 28 8.27 -13.31 3.02
N LYS A 29 7.18 -13.67 2.34
CA LYS A 29 6.09 -14.51 2.87
C LYS A 29 5.50 -13.98 4.18
N VAL A 30 5.51 -12.67 4.37
CA VAL A 30 4.85 -12.02 5.50
C VAL A 30 3.37 -11.96 5.18
N ALA A 31 2.51 -12.56 6.00
CA ALA A 31 1.07 -12.43 5.83
C ALA A 31 0.64 -10.96 5.96
N TRP A 32 -0.25 -10.49 5.08
CA TRP A 32 -0.79 -9.13 5.14
C TRP A 32 -2.24 -9.06 4.66
N ARG A 33 -2.94 -8.01 5.10
CA ARG A 33 -4.28 -7.61 4.63
C ARG A 33 -4.24 -6.14 4.24
N TYR A 34 -4.88 -5.77 3.11
CA TYR A 34 -4.93 -4.39 2.62
C TYR A 34 -6.23 -3.70 3.07
N GLU A 35 -6.10 -2.52 3.68
CA GLU A 35 -7.19 -1.71 4.25
C GLU A 35 -8.29 -2.52 4.98
N PRO A 36 -7.94 -3.44 5.91
CA PRO A 36 -8.94 -4.32 6.52
C PRO A 36 -9.89 -3.61 7.49
N ASP A 37 -9.45 -2.49 8.08
CA ASP A 37 -10.12 -1.86 9.21
C ASP A 37 -10.16 -0.33 9.07
N VAL A 38 -11.22 0.27 9.61
CA VAL A 38 -11.44 1.73 9.62
C VAL A 38 -11.80 2.17 11.03
N TYR A 39 -11.06 3.15 11.54
CA TYR A 39 -11.18 3.66 12.90
C TYR A 39 -11.74 5.09 12.89
N PRO A 40 -12.92 5.34 13.44
CA PRO A 40 -13.41 6.70 13.69
C PRO A 40 -12.48 7.43 14.66
N ILE A 41 -12.08 8.67 14.34
CA ILE A 41 -11.14 9.46 15.16
C ILE A 41 -11.67 10.86 15.51
N SER A 42 -12.83 11.24 14.99
CA SER A 42 -13.50 12.51 15.29
C SER A 42 -14.99 12.41 15.02
N TRP A 43 -15.80 13.11 15.81
CA TRP A 43 -17.26 13.14 15.73
C TRP A 43 -17.79 14.57 15.83
N ASN A 44 -18.94 14.85 15.24
CA ASN A 44 -19.64 16.13 15.40
C ASN A 44 -20.54 16.12 16.66
N ALA A 45 -21.21 17.24 16.92
CA ALA A 45 -22.10 17.39 18.08
C ALA A 45 -23.30 16.41 18.08
N SER A 46 -23.71 15.89 16.92
CA SER A 46 -24.76 14.88 16.83
C SER A 46 -24.24 13.45 16.98
N GLY A 47 -22.95 13.26 17.26
CA GLY A 47 -22.31 11.95 17.39
C GLY A 47 -22.00 11.25 16.06
N ALA A 48 -22.15 11.93 14.92
CA ALA A 48 -21.80 11.38 13.62
C ALA A 48 -20.28 11.48 13.37
N VAL A 49 -19.69 10.44 12.77
CA VAL A 49 -18.26 10.37 12.46
C VAL A 49 -17.89 11.43 11.41
N VAL A 50 -16.86 12.23 11.69
CA VAL A 50 -16.37 13.30 10.81
C VAL A 50 -15.04 12.93 10.15
N GLU A 51 -14.14 12.29 10.89
CA GLU A 51 -12.88 11.80 10.36
C GLU A 51 -12.64 10.35 10.79
N CYS A 52 -12.13 9.55 9.86
CA CYS A 52 -11.61 8.21 10.12
C CYS A 52 -10.11 8.12 9.82
N PHE A 53 -9.48 7.11 10.40
CA PHE A 53 -8.16 6.61 10.04
C PHE A 53 -8.30 5.16 9.56
N ALA A 54 -7.84 4.88 8.35
CA ALA A 54 -7.85 3.56 7.76
C ALA A 54 -6.38 3.25 7.41
N PRO A 55 -5.69 2.39 8.18
CA PRO A 55 -4.31 2.04 7.89
C PRO A 55 -4.20 1.25 6.58
N ASP A 56 -3.19 1.55 5.77
CA ASP A 56 -3.02 0.94 4.44
C ASP A 56 -2.86 -0.60 4.50
N PHE A 57 -2.11 -1.14 5.49
CA PHE A 57 -1.87 -2.58 5.65
C PHE A 57 -1.99 -3.05 7.10
N TYR A 58 -2.32 -4.32 7.28
CA TYR A 58 -2.24 -5.04 8.56
C TYR A 58 -1.42 -6.33 8.43
N LEU A 59 -0.52 -6.56 9.39
CA LEU A 59 0.33 -7.74 9.50
C LEU A 59 -0.17 -8.60 10.68
N PRO A 60 -0.99 -9.65 10.44
CA PRO A 60 -1.64 -10.43 11.50
C PRO A 60 -0.66 -11.17 12.41
N GLU A 61 0.47 -11.64 11.88
CA GLU A 61 1.42 -12.45 12.65
C GLU A 61 2.09 -11.68 13.79
N ILE A 62 2.18 -10.36 13.67
CA ILE A 62 2.84 -9.49 14.66
C ILE A 62 1.92 -8.41 15.21
N ASP A 63 0.63 -8.49 14.88
CA ASP A 63 -0.42 -7.53 15.23
C ASP A 63 0.04 -6.07 15.02
N LEU A 64 0.27 -5.72 13.76
CA LEU A 64 0.81 -4.41 13.39
C LEU A 64 0.13 -3.85 12.14
N TYR A 65 -0.39 -2.64 12.24
CA TYR A 65 -0.81 -1.85 11.10
C TYR A 65 0.36 -1.03 10.54
N LEU A 66 0.46 -0.96 9.22
CA LEU A 66 1.38 -0.09 8.51
C LEU A 66 0.60 0.98 7.75
N GLU A 67 1.12 2.20 7.80
CA GLU A 67 0.60 3.35 7.08
C GLU A 67 1.74 3.93 6.24
N LEU A 68 1.61 3.94 4.92
CA LEU A 68 2.57 4.56 4.03
C LEU A 68 2.43 6.08 4.08
N THR A 69 3.53 6.79 4.23
CA THR A 69 3.54 8.23 3.94
C THR A 69 4.14 8.49 2.58
N THR A 70 3.30 8.95 1.67
CA THR A 70 3.77 9.51 0.41
C THR A 70 4.58 10.79 0.67
N LEU A 71 5.46 11.13 -0.27
CA LEU A 71 6.53 12.11 -0.14
C LEU A 71 6.08 13.56 0.13
N LYS A 72 4.81 13.91 -0.16
CA LYS A 72 4.33 15.29 0.00
C LYS A 72 4.16 15.63 1.48
N GLN A 73 5.03 16.52 1.97
CA GLN A 73 5.09 16.98 3.37
C GLN A 73 3.74 17.44 3.96
N SER A 74 2.86 18.05 3.14
CA SER A 74 1.51 18.45 3.56
C SER A 74 0.62 17.26 3.95
N LEU A 75 0.71 16.15 3.20
CA LEU A 75 -0.01 14.90 3.49
C LEU A 75 0.54 14.22 4.74
N VAL A 76 1.86 14.29 4.95
CA VAL A 76 2.52 13.77 6.16
C VAL A 76 1.99 14.46 7.42
N ARG A 77 1.78 15.78 7.40
CA ARG A 77 1.22 16.51 8.57
C ARG A 77 -0.20 16.04 8.89
N LYS A 78 -1.06 15.87 7.88
CA LYS A 78 -2.44 15.37 8.07
C LYS A 78 -2.45 13.93 8.59
N LYS A 79 -1.65 13.03 8.00
CA LYS A 79 -1.51 11.64 8.48
C LYS A 79 -1.01 11.60 9.94
N ASN A 80 0.01 12.40 10.29
CA ASN A 80 0.50 12.48 11.68
C ASN A 80 -0.54 13.02 12.66
N ARG A 81 -1.36 14.00 12.26
CA ARG A 81 -2.46 14.48 13.12
C ARG A 81 -3.45 13.36 13.42
N LYS A 82 -3.88 12.62 12.39
CA LYS A 82 -4.79 11.49 12.57
C LYS A 82 -4.18 10.38 13.41
N LEU A 83 -2.89 10.08 13.20
CA LEU A 83 -2.17 9.07 13.98
C LEU A 83 -2.06 9.44 15.46
N ARG A 84 -1.92 10.73 15.80
CA ARG A 84 -1.98 11.18 17.19
C ARG A 84 -3.34 10.89 17.83
N TRP A 85 -4.43 11.15 17.11
CA TRP A 85 -5.77 10.80 17.58
C TRP A 85 -5.96 9.29 17.70
N MET A 86 -5.48 8.52 16.73
CA MET A 86 -5.52 7.05 16.80
C MET A 86 -4.84 6.52 18.06
N ARG A 87 -3.64 7.01 18.37
CA ARG A 87 -2.90 6.60 19.58
C ARG A 87 -3.58 7.01 20.88
N LEU A 88 -4.38 8.08 20.86
CA LEU A 88 -5.12 8.55 22.03
C LEU A 88 -6.40 7.75 22.25
N LEU A 89 -7.15 7.46 21.17
CA LEU A 89 -8.44 6.80 21.21
C LEU A 89 -8.34 5.27 21.23
N TYR A 90 -7.29 4.73 20.61
CA TYR A 90 -7.04 3.30 20.44
C TYR A 90 -5.59 2.97 20.83
N PRO A 91 -5.19 3.16 22.10
CA PRO A 91 -3.81 2.97 22.55
C PRO A 91 -3.29 1.52 22.37
N GLU A 92 -4.19 0.54 22.34
CA GLU A 92 -3.91 -0.87 22.10
C GLU A 92 -3.56 -1.17 20.63
N ILE A 93 -4.01 -0.33 19.70
CA ILE A 93 -3.79 -0.57 18.27
C ILE A 93 -2.40 -0.09 17.86
N ARG A 94 -1.58 -1.04 17.40
CA ARG A 94 -0.21 -0.77 16.99
C ARG A 94 -0.17 -0.32 15.53
N VAL A 95 0.13 0.96 15.31
CA VAL A 95 0.29 1.53 13.97
C VAL A 95 1.68 2.13 13.78
N LYS A 96 2.38 1.71 12.71
CA LYS A 96 3.67 2.26 12.31
C LYS A 96 3.56 3.02 11.00
N LEU A 97 4.07 4.25 11.02
CA LEU A 97 4.18 5.08 9.83
C LEU A 97 5.48 4.71 9.09
N LEU A 98 5.36 4.29 7.84
CA LEU A 98 6.49 4.03 6.96
C LEU A 98 6.82 5.33 6.22
N TYR A 99 7.92 5.98 6.62
CA TYR A 99 8.34 7.21 5.97
C TYR A 99 8.88 6.94 4.58
N ALA A 100 8.69 7.89 3.67
CA ALA A 100 9.23 7.76 2.32
C ALA A 100 10.75 7.51 2.29
N ARG A 101 11.50 8.01 3.29
CA ARG A 101 12.92 7.68 3.45
C ARG A 101 13.15 6.20 3.75
N ASP A 102 12.36 5.63 4.66
CA ASP A 102 12.48 4.24 5.07
C ASP A 102 12.05 3.32 3.93
N PHE A 103 10.98 3.70 3.21
CA PHE A 103 10.57 3.03 1.98
C PHE A 103 11.64 3.11 0.89
N ARG A 104 12.31 4.26 0.73
CA ARG A 104 13.45 4.38 -0.19
C ARG A 104 14.59 3.45 0.18
N ALA A 105 14.97 3.41 1.44
CA ALA A 105 16.02 2.52 1.95
C ALA A 105 15.65 1.04 1.70
N LEU A 106 14.37 0.68 1.90
CA LEU A 106 13.84 -0.64 1.60
C LEU A 106 14.02 -0.99 0.11
N MET A 107 13.61 -0.10 -0.81
CA MET A 107 13.73 -0.36 -2.24
C MET A 107 15.19 -0.49 -2.69
N LEU A 108 16.09 0.34 -2.14
CA LEU A 108 17.53 0.26 -2.43
C LEU A 108 18.10 -1.09 -2.02
N LYS A 109 17.73 -1.57 -0.83
CA LYS A 109 18.12 -2.90 -0.32
C LYS A 109 17.67 -4.04 -1.24
N TYR A 110 16.58 -3.85 -1.98
CA TYR A 110 16.01 -4.86 -2.89
C TYR A 110 16.31 -4.63 -4.37
N GLY A 111 17.22 -3.71 -4.71
CA GLY A 111 17.60 -3.45 -6.10
C GLY A 111 16.47 -2.86 -6.95
N ARG A 112 15.44 -2.26 -6.33
CA ARG A 112 14.26 -1.69 -7.01
C ARG A 112 14.48 -0.24 -7.45
N LEU A 113 15.65 0.07 -8.03
CA LEU A 113 16.05 1.43 -8.42
C LEU A 113 15.11 2.06 -9.46
N ASP A 114 14.74 1.33 -10.51
CA ASP A 114 13.85 1.85 -11.56
C ASP A 114 12.50 2.30 -10.98
N PHE A 115 11.96 1.50 -10.07
CA PHE A 115 10.72 1.81 -9.37
C PHE A 115 10.87 3.02 -8.43
N LEU A 116 12.02 3.17 -7.78
CA LEU A 116 12.31 4.37 -6.99
C LEU A 116 12.26 5.64 -7.84
N HIS A 117 12.88 5.63 -9.01
CA HIS A 117 12.85 6.76 -9.94
C HIS A 117 11.42 7.06 -10.41
N GLU A 118 10.63 6.02 -10.67
CA GLU A 118 9.22 6.16 -11.00
C GLU A 118 8.43 6.78 -9.84
N VAL A 119 8.50 6.25 -8.62
CA VAL A 119 7.77 6.79 -7.46
C VAL A 119 8.18 8.22 -7.12
N LEU A 120 9.46 8.56 -7.29
CA LEU A 120 9.97 9.91 -7.06
C LEU A 120 9.57 10.89 -8.17
N GLY A 121 9.47 10.42 -9.42
CA GLY A 121 9.04 11.20 -10.59
C GLY A 121 7.52 11.29 -10.77
N ALA A 122 6.77 10.28 -10.34
CA ALA A 122 5.33 10.11 -10.54
C ALA A 122 4.48 10.85 -9.52
N ASN A 123 4.85 12.09 -9.17
CA ASN A 123 4.00 13.00 -8.41
C ASN A 123 2.70 13.42 -9.13
N GLY A 124 2.21 12.65 -10.14
CA GLY A 124 1.05 12.98 -10.96
C GLY A 124 0.36 11.89 -11.80
N GLN A 125 0.74 10.60 -11.84
CA GLN A 125 -0.04 9.61 -12.61
C GLN A 125 0.11 8.18 -12.07
N PRO A 126 -0.98 7.39 -11.89
CA PRO A 126 -0.85 5.97 -11.60
C PRO A 126 -0.24 5.23 -12.81
N PRO A 127 0.50 4.13 -12.58
CA PRO A 127 1.10 3.35 -13.65
C PRO A 127 0.00 2.74 -14.52
N SER A 128 0.09 2.98 -15.83
CA SER A 128 -0.67 2.22 -16.82
C SER A 128 -0.17 0.77 -16.80
N PRO A 129 -1.06 -0.24 -16.73
CA PRO A 129 -0.62 -1.62 -16.86
C PRO A 129 -0.02 -1.80 -18.25
N ARG A 130 1.32 -1.93 -18.32
CA ARG A 130 2.00 -2.31 -19.57
C ARG A 130 1.45 -3.65 -20.01
N SER A 131 0.74 -3.63 -21.13
CA SER A 131 0.34 -4.81 -21.89
C SER A 131 1.59 -5.63 -22.20
N VAL A 132 1.68 -6.82 -21.62
CA VAL A 132 2.63 -7.84 -22.05
C VAL A 132 2.20 -8.28 -23.45
N THR A 133 2.76 -7.69 -24.48
CA THR A 133 2.72 -8.26 -25.82
C THR A 133 3.71 -9.42 -25.85
N SER A 134 3.19 -10.63 -25.68
CA SER A 134 3.91 -11.88 -25.95
C SER A 134 4.38 -11.90 -27.41
N PRO A 135 5.61 -12.34 -27.71
CA PRO A 135 6.00 -12.62 -29.08
C PRO A 135 5.31 -13.91 -29.53
N ARG A 136 4.59 -13.89 -30.66
CA ARG A 136 4.11 -15.11 -31.32
C ARG A 136 5.31 -15.84 -31.93
N PRO A 137 5.41 -17.18 -31.79
CA PRO A 137 6.36 -17.98 -32.55
C PRO A 137 5.91 -18.11 -34.00
N SER A 138 6.91 -18.13 -34.88
CA SER A 138 6.89 -18.43 -36.32
C SER A 138 6.38 -19.84 -36.62
N GLU A 139 5.71 -20.02 -37.76
CA GLU A 139 5.70 -21.30 -38.50
C GLU A 139 5.22 -21.08 -39.97
N PRO A 140 5.39 -22.04 -40.91
CA PRO A 140 6.39 -21.90 -41.98
C PRO A 140 5.84 -22.04 -43.43
N ALA A 141 6.74 -21.73 -44.37
CA ALA A 141 6.90 -22.24 -45.75
C ALA A 141 5.69 -22.63 -46.63
N ALA A 142 5.58 -21.96 -47.78
CA ALA A 142 5.50 -22.58 -49.12
C ALA A 142 5.98 -21.58 -50.18
#